data_AF-A0A8T5HQU0-F1
#
_entry.id   AF-A0A8T5HQU0-F1
#
_cell.length_a   1.000
_cell.length_b   1.000
_cell.length_c   1.000
_cell.angle_alpha   90.00
_cell.angle_beta   90.00
_cell.angle_gamma   90.00
#
_symmetry.space_group_name_H-M   'P 1'
#
loop_
_entity.id
_entity.type
_entity.pdbx_description
1 polymer ?
#
loop_
_entity_poly.entity_id
_entity_poly.type
_entity_poly.pdbx_seq_one_letter_code
_entity_poly.pdbx_strand_id
1 'polypeptide(L)' 'MIIGIVLAISLAINLTSLLIIITASTGILHENLITGAVIGTTQAASYAFLTLIISLVATFFIISILKNRTISPQ' A
#
# COMPACT_ATOMS: atom_id res chain seq x y z
N MET A 1 -14.34 15.93 7.76
CA MET A 1 -14.92 14.91 6.84
C MET A 1 -13.91 14.47 5.78
N ILE A 2 -13.37 15.39 4.96
CA ILE A 2 -12.43 15.06 3.87
C ILE A 2 -11.16 14.33 4.34
N ILE A 3 -10.49 14.81 5.40
CA ILE A 3 -9.22 14.18 5.84
C ILE A 3 -9.44 12.74 6.33
N GLY A 4 -10.56 12.45 6.97
CA GLY A 4 -10.91 11.09 7.40
C GLY A 4 -11.13 10.14 6.21
N ILE A 5 -11.73 10.63 5.12
CA ILE A 5 -11.89 9.86 3.87
C ILE A 5 -10.53 9.57 3.25
N VAL A 6 -9.63 10.57 3.19
CA VAL A 6 -8.27 10.36 2.65
C VAL A 6 -7.50 9.33 3.48
N LEU A 7 -7.58 9.39 4.82
CA LEU A 7 -6.96 8.39 5.69
C LEU A 7 -7.51 6.98 5.46
N ALA A 8 -8.83 6.85 5.28
CA ALA A 8 -9.45 5.55 5.00
C ALA A 8 -8.97 4.96 3.66
N ILE A 9 -8.84 5.80 2.63
CA ILE A 9 -8.29 5.40 1.33
C ILE A 9 -6.83 4.96 1.47
N SER A 10 -5.99 5.75 2.14
CA SER A 10 -4.58 5.38 2.35
C SER A 10 -4.44 4.08 3.13
N LEU A 11 -5.30 3.85 4.13
CA LEU A 11 -5.32 2.60 4.88
C LEU A 11 -5.70 1.42 3.97
N ALA A 12 -6.74 1.56 3.15
CA ALA A 12 -7.12 0.53 2.19
C ALA A 12 -5.98 0.17 1.23
N ILE A 13 -5.29 1.18 0.67
CA ILE A 13 -4.13 0.99 -0.21
C ILE A 13 -3.00 0.24 0.51
N ASN A 14 -2.72 0.58 1.76
CA ASN A 14 -1.70 -0.10 2.56
C ASN A 14 -2.05 -1.58 2.77
N LEU A 15 -3.30 -1.88 3.15
CA LEU A 15 -3.75 -3.26 3.36
C LEU A 15 -3.70 -4.08 2.06
N THR A 16 -4.20 -3.53 0.95
CA THR A 16 -4.18 -4.21 -0.35
C THR A 16 -2.75 -4.48 -0.81
N SER A 17 -1.86 -3.50 -0.69
CA SER A 17 -0.45 -3.66 -1.07
C SER A 17 0.22 -4.75 -0.22
N LEU A 18 -0.05 -4.79 1.08
CA LEU A 18 0.48 -5.80 1.98
C LEU A 18 -0.05 -7.20 1.63
N LEU A 19 -1.34 -7.32 1.32
CA LEU A 19 -1.95 -8.59 0.90
C LEU A 19 -1.28 -9.14 -0.37
N ILE A 20 -1.02 -8.28 -1.36
CA ILE A 20 -0.33 -8.67 -2.60
C ILE A 20 1.10 -9.12 -2.31
N ILE A 21 1.85 -8.40 -1.46
CA ILE A 21 3.22 -8.76 -1.08
C ILE A 21 3.26 -10.13 -0.37
N ILE A 22 2.33 -10.38 0.57
CA ILE A 22 2.23 -11.67 1.27
C ILE A 22 1.85 -12.81 0.31
N THR A 23 0.91 -12.55 -0.60
CA THR A 23 0.49 -13.54 -1.60
C THR A 23 1.63 -13.86 -2.59
N ALA A 24 2.46 -12.87 -2.90
CA ALA A 24 3.65 -13.07 -3.71
C ALA A 24 4.76 -13.84 -2.96
N SER A 25 4.97 -13.56 -1.67
CA SER A 25 6.03 -14.21 -0.87
C SER A 25 5.72 -15.66 -0.49
N THR A 26 4.44 -16.03 -0.41
CA THR A 26 3.98 -17.39 -0.12
C THR A 26 4.07 -18.34 -1.32
N GLY A 27 4.45 -17.85 -2.49
CA GLY A 27 4.51 -18.67 -3.71
C GLY A 27 3.13 -19.15 -4.20
N ILE A 28 2.02 -18.61 -3.69
CA ILE A 28 0.68 -18.85 -4.26
C ILE A 28 0.59 -18.23 -5.66
N LEU A 29 1.36 -17.16 -5.88
CA LEU A 29 1.65 -16.57 -7.19
C LEU A 29 2.93 -17.16 -7.83
N HIS A 30 3.32 -18.39 -7.49
CA HIS A 30 4.41 -19.05 -8.21
C HIS A 30 4.02 -19.22 -9.67
N GLU A 31 4.97 -18.84 -10.52
CA GLU A 31 4.96 -19.04 -11.95
C GLU A 31 4.39 -20.40 -12.30
N ASN A 32 3.28 -20.41 -13.02
CA ASN A 32 2.75 -21.65 -13.58
C ASN A 32 3.71 -22.07 -14.70
N LEU A 33 4.77 -22.81 -14.34
CA LEU A 33 5.88 -23.25 -15.19
C LEU A 33 5.41 -23.98 -16.46
N ILE A 34 4.18 -24.48 -16.48
CA ILE A 34 3.54 -25.14 -17.63
C ILE A 34 3.13 -24.13 -18.72
N THR A 35 2.86 -22.88 -18.34
CA THR A 35 2.30 -21.84 -19.24
C THR A 35 3.32 -20.79 -19.69
N GLY A 36 4.54 -20.77 -19.14
CA GLY A 36 5.56 -19.79 -19.48
C GLY A 36 5.19 -18.33 -19.13
N ALA A 37 4.08 -18.11 -18.42
CA ALA A 37 3.61 -16.81 -18.01
C ALA A 37 4.38 -16.30 -16.77
N VAL A 38 5.67 -15.98 -16.97
CA VAL A 38 6.52 -15.25 -16.00
C VAL A 38 6.18 -13.74 -15.97
N ILE A 39 5.08 -13.35 -16.61
CA ILE A 39 4.75 -11.95 -16.87
C ILE A 39 3.66 -11.53 -15.89
N GLY A 40 4.04 -11.17 -14.68
CA GLY A 40 3.19 -10.29 -13.88
C GLY A 40 3.34 -10.40 -12.37
N THR A 41 3.73 -11.54 -11.81
CA THR A 41 3.68 -11.74 -10.35
C THR A 41 4.85 -11.06 -9.63
N THR A 42 6.07 -11.24 -10.13
CA THR A 42 7.28 -10.54 -9.63
C THR A 42 7.16 -9.02 -9.80
N GLN A 43 6.61 -8.57 -10.94
CA GLN A 43 6.38 -7.16 -11.18
C GLN A 43 5.26 -6.60 -10.27
N ALA A 44 4.15 -7.31 -10.12
CA ALA A 44 3.06 -6.90 -9.22
C ALA A 44 3.53 -6.77 -7.78
N ALA A 45 4.38 -7.68 -7.29
CA ALA A 45 5.00 -7.56 -5.97
C ALA A 45 5.88 -6.30 -5.85
N SER A 46 6.70 -6.01 -6.87
CA SER A 46 7.56 -4.82 -6.88
C SER A 46 6.75 -3.51 -6.91
N TYR A 47 5.67 -3.45 -7.68
CA TYR A 47 4.77 -2.29 -7.73
C TYR A 47 3.96 -2.14 -6.44
N ALA A 48 3.50 -3.24 -5.84
CA ALA A 48 2.83 -3.24 -4.54
C ALA A 48 3.77 -2.74 -3.43
N PHE A 49 5.03 -3.13 -3.45
CA PHE A 49 6.04 -2.65 -2.50
C PHE A 49 6.29 -1.14 -2.64
N LEU A 50 6.47 -0.64 -3.86
CA LEU A 50 6.60 0.82 -4.11
C LEU A 50 5.35 1.59 -3.67
N THR A 51 4.17 1.07 -4.01
CA THR A 51 2.88 1.67 -3.64
C THR A 51 2.72 1.74 -2.12
N LEU A 52 3.11 0.68 -1.41
CA LEU A 52 3.09 0.63 0.06
C LEU A 52 3.99 1.72 0.66
N ILE A 53 5.23 1.88 0.18
CA ILE A 53 6.15 2.90 0.69
C ILE A 53 5.57 4.30 0.49
N ILE A 54 5.12 4.62 -0.73
CA ILE A 54 4.56 5.94 -1.04
C ILE A 54 3.32 6.22 -0.19
N SER A 55 2.43 5.23 -0.05
CA SER A 55 1.20 5.36 0.73
C SER A 55 1.48 5.52 2.23
N LEU A 56 2.48 4.83 2.78
CA LEU A 56 2.92 5.02 4.17
C LEU A 56 3.47 6.43 4.41
N VAL A 57 4.30 6.94 3.49
CA VAL A 57 4.83 8.31 3.55
C VAL A 57 3.69 9.32 3.53
N ALA A 58 2.75 9.18 2.59
CA ALA A 58 1.58 10.05 2.51
C ALA A 58 0.73 10.00 3.78
N THR A 59 0.48 8.80 4.32
CA THR A 59 -0.25 8.59 5.57
C THR A 59 0.43 9.30 6.75
N PHE A 60 1.75 9.17 6.86
CA PHE A 60 2.54 9.82 7.90
C PHE A 60 2.42 11.35 7.85
N PHE A 61 2.51 11.94 6.65
CA PHE A 61 2.33 13.38 6.49
C PHE A 61 0.93 13.85 6.86
N ILE A 62 -0.11 13.13 6.44
CA ILE A 62 -1.50 13.47 6.79
C ILE A 62 -1.71 13.44 8.30
N ILE A 63 -1.20 12.41 8.98
CA ILE A 63 -1.28 12.29 10.45
C ILE A 63 -0.50 13.41 11.14
N SER A 64 0.69 13.76 10.63
CA SER A 64 1.52 14.83 11.19
C SER A 64 0.83 16.19 11.08
N ILE A 65 0.20 16.48 9.94
CA ILE A 65 -0.57 17.71 9.73
C ILE A 65 -1.78 17.76 10.68
N LEU A 66 -2.50 16.64 10.82
CA LEU A 66 -3.63 16.54 11.74
C LEU A 66 -3.22 16.80 13.18
N LYS A 67 -2.14 16.15 13.63
CA LYS A 67 -1.58 16.32 14.97
C LYS A 67 -1.22 17.79 15.25
N ASN A 68 -0.61 18.48 14.29
CA ASN A 68 -0.27 19.88 14.46
C ASN A 68 -1.50 20.79 14.56
N ARG A 69 -2.56 20.49 13.78
CA ARG A 69 -3.84 21.23 13.86
C ARG A 69 -4.62 20.98 15.14
N THR A 70 -4.49 19.82 15.77
CA THR A 70 -5.15 19.54 17.05
C THR A 70 -4.43 20.14 18.25
N ILE A 71 -3.11 20.33 18.20
CA ILE A 71 -2.32 20.90 19.31
C ILE A 71 -2.33 22.44 19.30
N SER A 72 -2.46 23.08 18.14
CA SER A 72 -2.65 24.53 17.99
C SER A 72 -3.90 24.81 17.14
N PRO A 73 -5.08 24.81 17.75
CA PRO A 73 -6.28 25.29 17.08
C PRO A 73 -6.16 26.81 16.93
N GLN A 74 -5.78 27.26 15.74
CA GLN A 74 -6.03 28.64 15.32
C GLN A 74 -7.52 28.84 15.04
#